data_AF-A0A7U7B0S3-F1
#
_entry.id   AF-A0A7U7B0S3-F1
#
_cell.length_a   1.000
_cell.length_b   1.000
_cell.length_c   1.000
_cell.angle_alpha   90.00
_cell.angle_beta   90.00
_cell.angle_gamma   90.00
#
_symmetry.space_group_name_H-M   'P 1'
#
loop_
_entity.id
_entity.type
_entity.pdbx_description
1 polymer ?
#
loop_
_entity_poly.entity_id
_entity_poly.type
_entity_poly.pdbx_seq_one_letter_code
_entity_poly.pdbx_strand_id
1 'polypeptide(L)'
;MTKAQSAPFRYLRAELWQSLCSVRPANRNPDRWIMLGLALFAVARAVLSSHVPFLLEQDMFSYRSMALDPSSYFGQVSAHHAQRVLPSLVVWFLDRGLGIDVDLGFALLSAAGYLTAVVAFYWALRCMDLSPALALGTTLLAASSQWPVVYALRNIWQANDAWTFALAVLLIVEVERKRLPVLCLLGVLSVFVRQNLPILAAAGFLHLAIQQKSWRPLAALAVMGAVGIANIVLPDGGEKAIEAHLFGDLIRVSGTLEALHYVPLLSFPFLPLFLLPRFWKLARRYWWVMAFSMATIIQAILVAEVGGPYNTQRLMMPALWVMFLLVGQTARATFPRPSQQLAYLALPALVAISRLLAPDSVWHEHRILVGAGMAILTCFALLPSRSSVGLPKQPMSGTISSRRNDAENGDL
;
A
#
# COMPACT_ATOMS: atom_id res chain seq x y z
N MET A 1 -35.37 -26.18 -11.63
CA MET A 1 -34.01 -25.68 -11.38
C MET A 1 -33.16 -26.80 -10.81
N THR A 2 -32.21 -27.30 -11.59
CA THR A 2 -31.45 -28.54 -11.31
C THR A 2 -30.27 -28.28 -10.38
N LYS A 3 -29.97 -29.27 -9.51
CA LYS A 3 -28.90 -29.31 -8.49
C LYS A 3 -27.45 -29.08 -9.01
N ALA A 4 -27.27 -28.75 -10.30
CA ALA A 4 -25.98 -28.60 -10.96
C ALA A 4 -25.40 -27.16 -10.94
N GLN A 5 -26.17 -26.15 -10.53
CA GLN A 5 -25.70 -24.75 -10.54
C GLN A 5 -25.02 -24.26 -9.24
N SER A 6 -24.94 -25.08 -8.19
CA SER A 6 -24.30 -24.67 -6.92
C SER A 6 -22.83 -25.11 -6.76
N ALA A 7 -22.25 -25.78 -7.76
CA ALA A 7 -20.88 -26.30 -7.70
C ALA A 7 -19.77 -25.20 -7.70
N PRO A 8 -19.82 -24.13 -8.52
CA PRO A 8 -18.70 -23.18 -8.59
C PRO A 8 -18.53 -22.35 -7.30
N PHE A 9 -19.62 -22.04 -6.60
CA PHE A 9 -19.56 -21.30 -5.33
C PHE A 9 -19.02 -22.14 -4.16
N ARG A 10 -19.21 -23.47 -4.17
CA ARG A 10 -18.66 -24.34 -3.11
C ARG A 10 -17.14 -24.49 -3.23
N TYR A 11 -16.62 -24.54 -4.45
CA TYR A 11 -15.18 -24.62 -4.68
C TYR A 11 -14.47 -23.31 -4.31
N LEU A 12 -15.06 -22.16 -4.69
CA LEU A 12 -14.55 -20.84 -4.32
C LEU A 12 -14.51 -20.64 -2.80
N ARG A 13 -15.55 -21.10 -2.09
CA ARG A 13 -15.63 -21.00 -0.62
C ARG A 13 -14.61 -21.90 0.08
N ALA A 14 -14.37 -23.11 -0.43
CA ALA A 14 -13.43 -24.06 0.16
C ALA A 14 -11.97 -23.62 -0.01
N GLU A 15 -11.56 -23.12 -1.18
CA GLU A 15 -10.21 -22.59 -1.41
C GLU A 15 -9.96 -21.28 -0.64
N LEU A 16 -10.94 -20.36 -0.59
CA LEU A 16 -10.80 -19.14 0.20
C LEU A 16 -10.69 -19.48 1.70
N TRP A 17 -11.54 -20.38 2.20
CA TRP A 17 -11.55 -20.77 3.59
C TRP A 17 -10.30 -21.56 3.98
N GLN A 18 -9.84 -22.53 3.16
CA GLN A 18 -8.57 -23.21 3.41
C GLN A 18 -7.37 -22.26 3.29
N SER A 19 -7.36 -21.30 2.36
CA SER A 19 -6.27 -20.32 2.28
C SER A 19 -6.28 -19.32 3.45
N LEU A 20 -7.42 -19.09 4.12
CA LEU A 20 -7.52 -18.28 5.33
C LEU A 20 -7.21 -19.09 6.60
N CYS A 21 -7.56 -20.39 6.62
CA CYS A 21 -7.40 -21.28 7.76
C CYS A 21 -6.09 -22.10 7.75
N SER A 22 -5.33 -22.14 6.67
CA SER A 22 -4.05 -22.87 6.59
C SER A 22 -2.89 -22.16 7.32
N VAL A 23 -3.17 -21.10 8.08
CA VAL A 23 -2.23 -20.52 9.03
C VAL A 23 -2.09 -21.45 10.23
N ARG A 24 -1.30 -22.53 10.07
CA ARG A 24 -0.97 -23.45 11.16
C ARG A 24 -0.56 -22.65 12.41
N PRO A 25 -1.13 -22.92 13.60
CA PRO A 25 -0.66 -22.33 14.84
C PRO A 25 0.63 -23.04 15.26
N ALA A 26 1.74 -22.66 14.63
CA ALA A 26 3.06 -22.97 15.15
C ALA A 26 3.35 -21.99 16.30
N ASN A 27 3.52 -22.60 17.46
CA ASN A 27 3.94 -22.01 18.72
C ASN A 27 5.05 -20.95 18.53
N ARG A 28 4.85 -19.74 19.07
CA ARG A 28 5.77 -18.57 19.02
C ARG A 28 6.09 -18.00 17.63
N ASN A 29 5.10 -17.73 16.79
CA ASN A 29 5.34 -16.86 15.64
C ASN A 29 5.35 -15.37 16.09
N PRO A 30 6.52 -14.69 16.17
CA PRO A 30 6.59 -13.28 16.57
C PRO A 30 5.76 -12.37 15.66
N ASP A 31 5.50 -12.79 14.42
CA ASP A 31 4.71 -12.01 13.45
C ASP A 31 3.27 -11.76 13.96
N ARG A 32 2.68 -12.67 14.76
CA ARG A 32 1.32 -12.47 15.31
C ARG A 32 1.26 -11.31 16.31
N TRP A 33 2.22 -11.27 17.23
CA TRP A 33 2.32 -10.21 18.22
C TRP A 33 2.72 -8.89 17.59
N ILE A 34 3.58 -8.92 16.56
CA ILE A 34 3.93 -7.73 15.79
C ILE A 34 2.70 -7.18 15.06
N MET A 35 1.91 -8.03 14.39
CA MET A 35 0.68 -7.61 13.73
C MET A 35 -0.34 -7.03 14.72
N LEU A 36 -0.51 -7.65 15.89
CA LEU A 36 -1.36 -7.10 16.95
C LEU A 36 -0.84 -5.74 17.43
N GLY A 37 0.46 -5.61 17.68
CA GLY A 37 1.09 -4.34 18.07
C GLY A 37 0.91 -3.25 17.02
N LEU A 38 1.07 -3.59 15.74
CA LEU A 38 0.81 -2.68 14.61
C LEU A 38 -0.66 -2.29 14.52
N ALA A 39 -1.58 -3.21 14.79
CA ALA A 39 -3.01 -2.93 14.81
C ALA A 39 -3.36 -1.97 15.96
N LEU A 40 -2.85 -2.21 17.16
CA LEU A 40 -3.03 -1.32 18.31
C LEU A 40 -2.42 0.06 18.05
N PHE A 41 -1.22 0.11 17.46
CA PHE A 41 -0.60 1.36 17.01
C PHE A 41 -1.50 2.11 16.03
N ALA A 42 -2.04 1.42 15.03
CA ALA A 42 -2.88 2.03 14.01
C ALA A 42 -4.19 2.56 14.58
N VAL A 43 -4.82 1.81 15.49
CA VAL A 43 -6.03 2.24 16.23
C VAL A 43 -5.73 3.45 17.10
N ALA A 44 -4.67 3.40 17.92
CA ALA A 44 -4.28 4.53 18.76
C ALA A 44 -4.02 5.79 17.92
N ARG A 45 -3.37 5.63 16.75
CA ARG A 45 -3.11 6.74 15.82
C ARG A 45 -4.39 7.30 15.20
N ALA A 46 -5.35 6.45 14.84
CA ALA A 46 -6.65 6.88 14.34
C ALA A 46 -7.42 7.70 15.39
N VAL A 47 -7.45 7.22 16.64
CA VAL A 47 -8.08 7.94 17.76
C VAL A 47 -7.41 9.30 17.99
N LEU A 48 -6.08 9.33 18.11
CA LEU A 48 -5.36 10.59 18.34
C LEU A 48 -5.58 11.61 17.20
N SER A 49 -5.63 11.14 15.96
CA SER A 49 -5.80 12.02 14.79
C SER A 49 -7.20 12.62 14.71
N SER A 50 -8.21 11.95 15.26
CA SER A 50 -9.61 12.41 15.26
C SER A 50 -9.85 13.66 16.11
N HIS A 51 -8.94 13.97 17.05
CA HIS A 51 -9.06 15.12 17.95
C HIS A 51 -8.44 16.41 17.39
N VAL A 52 -7.81 16.36 16.22
CA VAL A 52 -7.18 17.53 15.60
C VAL A 52 -8.19 18.21 14.69
N PRO A 53 -8.60 19.46 14.95
CA PRO A 53 -9.51 20.18 14.08
C PRO A 53 -8.90 20.32 12.67
N PHE A 54 -9.70 20.03 11.66
CA PHE A 54 -9.30 20.09 10.26
C PHE A 54 -10.23 21.00 9.47
N LEU A 55 -9.67 21.73 8.49
CA LEU A 55 -10.43 22.63 7.63
C LEU A 55 -11.29 21.81 6.65
N LEU A 56 -12.57 22.19 6.52
CA LEU A 56 -13.49 21.54 5.60
C LEU A 56 -13.05 21.80 4.15
N GLU A 57 -12.94 20.74 3.37
CA GLU A 57 -12.58 20.82 1.94
C GLU A 57 -13.79 20.63 1.04
N GLN A 58 -13.70 21.13 -0.19
CA GLN A 58 -14.76 21.02 -1.19
C GLN A 58 -15.13 19.56 -1.54
N ASP A 59 -14.14 18.66 -1.56
CA ASP A 59 -14.33 17.22 -1.83
C ASP A 59 -15.29 16.54 -0.83
N MET A 60 -15.28 16.99 0.42
CA MET A 60 -16.15 16.46 1.48
C MET A 60 -17.61 16.51 1.08
N PHE A 61 -18.07 17.65 0.55
CA PHE A 61 -19.47 17.83 0.19
C PHE A 61 -19.91 16.82 -0.87
N SER A 62 -19.01 16.48 -1.81
CA SER A 62 -19.29 15.48 -2.85
C SER A 62 -19.37 14.06 -2.29
N TYR A 63 -18.44 13.67 -1.42
CA TYR A 63 -18.47 12.32 -0.85
C TYR A 63 -19.64 12.13 0.14
N ARG A 64 -19.95 13.17 0.91
CA ARG A 64 -21.06 13.18 1.84
C ARG A 64 -22.41 13.18 1.13
N SER A 65 -22.58 13.94 0.05
CA SER A 65 -23.83 13.92 -0.73
C SER A 65 -24.08 12.54 -1.33
N MET A 66 -23.07 11.91 -1.95
CA MET A 66 -23.18 10.54 -2.48
C MET A 66 -23.49 9.50 -1.39
N ALA A 67 -23.03 9.71 -0.15
CA ALA A 67 -23.31 8.80 0.97
C ALA A 67 -24.73 8.98 1.54
N LEU A 68 -25.28 10.20 1.49
CA LEU A 68 -26.65 10.50 1.90
C LEU A 68 -27.67 10.05 0.85
N ASP A 69 -27.33 10.29 -0.42
CA ASP A 69 -28.12 9.96 -1.59
C ASP A 69 -27.22 9.47 -2.75
N PRO A 70 -27.20 8.16 -3.04
CA PRO A 70 -26.43 7.61 -4.15
C PRO A 70 -26.82 8.18 -5.52
N SER A 71 -28.02 8.77 -5.66
CA SER A 71 -28.43 9.42 -6.90
C SER A 71 -27.58 10.65 -7.22
N SER A 72 -26.94 11.27 -6.21
CA SER A 72 -26.02 12.39 -6.40
C SER A 72 -24.83 12.06 -7.31
N TYR A 73 -24.51 10.76 -7.49
CA TYR A 73 -23.55 10.28 -8.48
C TYR A 73 -23.88 10.75 -9.91
N PHE A 74 -25.17 10.88 -10.24
CA PHE A 74 -25.65 11.28 -11.56
C PHE A 74 -25.86 12.81 -11.62
N GLY A 75 -24.74 13.54 -11.70
CA GLY A 75 -24.75 14.97 -12.08
C GLY A 75 -24.84 15.99 -10.95
N GLN A 76 -24.96 15.59 -9.68
CA GLN A 76 -24.93 16.53 -8.55
C GLN A 76 -23.52 16.73 -7.97
N VAL A 77 -22.60 15.80 -8.25
CA VAL A 77 -21.19 15.91 -7.87
C VAL A 77 -20.32 16.02 -9.12
N SER A 78 -19.13 16.61 -8.97
CA SER A 78 -18.18 16.64 -10.07
C SER A 78 -17.83 15.21 -10.50
N ALA A 79 -17.73 14.97 -11.81
CA ALA A 79 -17.49 13.61 -12.30
C ALA A 79 -16.16 13.01 -11.79
N HIS A 80 -15.16 13.85 -11.52
CA HIS A 80 -13.91 13.44 -10.86
C HIS A 80 -14.13 12.85 -9.46
N HIS A 81 -15.09 13.37 -8.68
CA HIS A 81 -15.48 12.80 -7.39
C HIS A 81 -16.40 11.59 -7.55
N ALA A 82 -17.31 11.62 -8.52
CA ALA A 82 -18.20 10.50 -8.83
C ALA A 82 -17.40 9.22 -9.15
N GLN A 83 -16.26 9.32 -9.83
CA GLN A 83 -15.40 8.16 -10.11
C GLN A 83 -14.87 7.45 -8.86
N ARG A 84 -14.91 8.10 -7.68
CA ARG A 84 -14.37 7.61 -6.39
C ARG A 84 -15.48 7.25 -5.41
N VAL A 85 -16.53 6.63 -5.93
CA VAL A 85 -17.80 6.40 -5.24
C VAL A 85 -17.71 5.33 -4.13
N LEU A 86 -16.71 4.43 -4.16
CA LEU A 86 -16.75 3.22 -3.32
C LEU A 86 -16.88 3.54 -1.82
N PRO A 87 -16.09 4.44 -1.21
CA PRO A 87 -16.28 4.75 0.20
C PRO A 87 -17.65 5.34 0.53
N SER A 88 -18.18 6.23 -0.30
CA SER A 88 -19.52 6.80 -0.11
C SER A 88 -20.60 5.73 -0.17
N LEU A 89 -20.51 4.77 -1.10
CA LEU A 89 -21.45 3.64 -1.18
C LEU A 89 -21.36 2.75 0.06
N VAL A 90 -20.15 2.44 0.53
CA VAL A 90 -19.97 1.65 1.76
C VAL A 90 -20.60 2.36 2.95
N VAL A 91 -20.38 3.67 3.10
CA VAL A 91 -20.99 4.46 4.18
C VAL A 91 -22.51 4.51 4.05
N TRP A 92 -23.05 4.67 2.84
CA TRP A 92 -24.50 4.58 2.61
C TRP A 92 -25.09 3.24 3.07
N PHE A 93 -24.41 2.12 2.77
CA PHE A 93 -24.84 0.80 3.27
C PHE A 93 -24.77 0.69 4.80
N LEU A 94 -23.77 1.31 5.44
CA LEU A 94 -23.67 1.34 6.91
C LEU A 94 -24.78 2.18 7.55
N ASP A 95 -25.11 3.33 6.96
CA ASP A 95 -26.22 4.18 7.40
C ASP A 95 -27.56 3.45 7.24
N ARG A 96 -27.89 2.99 6.03
CA ARG A 96 -29.19 2.36 5.76
C ARG A 96 -29.35 0.96 6.34
N GLY A 97 -28.25 0.21 6.44
CA GLY A 97 -28.27 -1.16 6.92
C GLY A 97 -28.13 -1.28 8.43
N LEU A 98 -27.30 -0.42 9.06
CA LEU A 98 -26.95 -0.54 10.48
C LEU A 98 -27.31 0.71 11.31
N GLY A 99 -27.83 1.77 10.69
CA GLY A 99 -28.14 3.03 11.38
C GLY A 99 -26.90 3.79 11.85
N ILE A 100 -25.73 3.54 11.23
CA ILE A 100 -24.49 4.23 11.57
C ILE A 100 -24.50 5.58 10.86
N ASP A 101 -24.45 6.66 11.65
CA ASP A 101 -24.36 8.04 11.13
C ASP A 101 -23.27 8.17 10.05
N VAL A 102 -23.54 8.96 9.01
CA VAL A 102 -22.67 9.10 7.82
C VAL A 102 -21.26 9.55 8.20
N ASP A 103 -21.13 10.53 9.10
CA ASP A 103 -19.83 11.07 9.48
C ASP A 103 -19.08 10.03 10.33
N LEU A 104 -19.76 9.33 11.25
CA LEU A 104 -19.18 8.17 11.95
C LEU A 104 -18.77 7.04 10.99
N GLY A 105 -19.58 6.76 9.97
CA GLY A 105 -19.28 5.75 8.95
C GLY A 105 -18.00 6.07 8.19
N PHE A 106 -17.81 7.32 7.78
CA PHE A 106 -16.57 7.79 7.17
C PHE A 106 -15.38 7.70 8.13
N ALA A 107 -15.55 8.06 9.40
CA ALA A 107 -14.48 7.94 10.40
C ALA A 107 -14.03 6.48 10.59
N LEU A 108 -14.99 5.56 10.73
CA LEU A 108 -14.72 4.12 10.84
C LEU A 108 -14.03 3.59 9.57
N LEU A 109 -14.51 4.00 8.40
CA LEU A 109 -13.96 3.53 7.13
C LEU A 109 -12.54 4.04 6.87
N SER A 110 -12.23 5.28 7.25
CA SER A 110 -10.89 5.86 7.19
C SER A 110 -9.93 5.17 8.16
N ALA A 111 -10.36 4.91 9.39
CA ALA A 111 -9.58 4.17 10.38
C ALA A 111 -9.32 2.72 9.92
N ALA A 112 -10.34 2.04 9.38
CA ALA A 112 -10.21 0.70 8.84
C ALA A 112 -9.26 0.65 7.63
N GLY A 113 -9.34 1.64 6.73
CA GLY A 113 -8.42 1.77 5.59
C GLY A 113 -6.97 1.95 6.06
N TYR A 114 -6.73 2.82 7.04
CA TYR A 114 -5.39 3.01 7.62
C TYR A 114 -4.83 1.75 8.27
N LEU A 115 -5.63 1.13 9.15
CA LEU A 115 -5.26 -0.14 9.80
C LEU A 115 -4.91 -1.20 8.76
N THR A 116 -5.74 -1.35 7.73
CA THR A 116 -5.54 -2.31 6.65
C THR A 116 -4.25 -2.00 5.90
N ALA A 117 -3.97 -0.74 5.57
CA ALA A 117 -2.75 -0.34 4.90
C ALA A 117 -1.49 -0.71 5.71
N VAL A 118 -1.47 -0.40 7.02
CA VAL A 118 -0.33 -0.70 7.90
C VAL A 118 -0.07 -2.20 8.01
N VAL A 119 -1.13 -2.99 8.27
CA VAL A 119 -1.02 -4.45 8.44
C VAL A 119 -0.65 -5.11 7.11
N ALA A 120 -1.30 -4.72 6.01
CA ALA A 120 -1.00 -5.25 4.68
C ALA A 120 0.45 -4.94 4.27
N PHE A 121 0.94 -3.74 4.57
CA PHE A 121 2.32 -3.35 4.25
C PHE A 121 3.35 -4.20 4.98
N TYR A 122 3.19 -4.40 6.30
CA TYR A 122 4.04 -5.32 7.06
C TYR A 122 4.01 -6.72 6.46
N TRP A 123 2.81 -7.23 6.19
CA TRP A 123 2.62 -8.55 5.62
C TRP A 123 3.25 -8.71 4.23
N ALA A 124 3.18 -7.68 3.38
CA ALA A 124 3.84 -7.67 2.08
C ALA A 124 5.35 -7.81 2.22
N LEU A 125 5.96 -7.03 3.11
CA LEU A 125 7.39 -7.12 3.41
C LEU A 125 7.78 -8.52 3.91
N ARG A 126 6.94 -9.15 4.74
CA ARG A 126 7.15 -10.54 5.19
C ARG A 126 7.03 -11.56 4.06
N CYS A 127 6.07 -11.37 3.14
CA CYS A 127 5.93 -12.21 1.94
C CYS A 127 7.13 -12.09 1.00
N MET A 128 7.86 -10.97 1.06
CA MET A 128 9.10 -10.78 0.30
C MET A 128 10.37 -11.14 1.12
N ASP A 129 10.22 -11.99 2.13
CA ASP A 129 11.27 -12.56 2.98
C ASP A 129 12.14 -11.54 3.76
N LEU A 130 11.60 -10.37 4.13
CA LEU A 130 12.31 -9.49 5.07
C LEU A 130 12.28 -10.06 6.48
N SER A 131 13.35 -9.87 7.25
CA SER A 131 13.34 -10.22 8.67
C SER A 131 12.21 -9.47 9.41
N PRO A 132 11.58 -10.05 10.44
CA PRO A 132 10.48 -9.40 11.16
C PRO A 132 10.82 -8.00 11.68
N ALA A 133 12.03 -7.81 12.19
CA ALA A 133 12.50 -6.51 12.69
C ALA A 133 12.63 -5.47 11.57
N LEU A 134 13.21 -5.85 10.41
CA LEU A 134 13.34 -4.95 9.28
C LEU A 134 11.96 -4.61 8.69
N ALA A 135 11.09 -5.60 8.55
CA ALA A 135 9.71 -5.40 8.08
C ALA A 135 8.93 -4.47 9.01
N LEU A 136 9.03 -4.67 10.33
CA LEU A 136 8.41 -3.80 11.32
C LEU A 136 8.95 -2.37 11.22
N GLY A 137 10.28 -2.19 11.17
CA GLY A 137 10.88 -0.88 11.08
C GLY A 137 10.52 -0.12 9.82
N THR A 138 10.52 -0.79 8.67
CA THR A 138 10.08 -0.19 7.40
C THR A 138 8.59 0.16 7.44
N THR A 139 7.76 -0.69 8.06
CA THR A 139 6.32 -0.41 8.21
C THR A 139 6.06 0.80 9.09
N LEU A 140 6.70 0.86 10.27
CA LEU A 140 6.56 2.00 11.17
C LEU A 140 7.03 3.29 10.50
N LEU A 141 8.16 3.25 9.79
CA LEU A 141 8.66 4.38 9.03
C LEU A 141 7.65 4.83 7.95
N ALA A 142 7.10 3.90 7.18
CA ALA A 142 6.09 4.22 6.16
C ALA A 142 4.79 4.77 6.78
N ALA A 143 4.36 4.22 7.91
CA ALA A 143 3.14 4.62 8.61
C ALA A 143 3.28 5.96 9.36
N SER A 144 4.50 6.33 9.77
CA SER A 144 4.79 7.55 10.55
C SER A 144 5.23 8.74 9.70
N SER A 145 5.80 8.51 8.52
CA SER A 145 6.46 9.55 7.71
C SER A 145 5.53 10.30 6.75
N GLN A 146 4.27 9.90 6.60
CA GLN A 146 3.45 10.35 5.48
C GLN A 146 2.21 11.15 5.89
N TRP A 147 2.24 12.47 5.62
CA TRP A 147 1.08 13.38 5.74
C TRP A 147 -0.21 12.72 5.25
N PRO A 148 -0.25 12.13 4.04
CA PRO A 148 -1.55 11.87 3.41
C PRO A 148 -2.27 10.68 4.01
N VAL A 149 -1.52 9.79 4.65
CA VAL A 149 -2.09 8.67 5.40
C VAL A 149 -2.75 9.16 6.68
N VAL A 150 -2.12 10.12 7.38
CA VAL A 150 -2.68 10.76 8.58
C VAL A 150 -3.77 11.76 8.21
N TYR A 151 -3.65 12.39 7.05
CA TYR A 151 -4.63 13.32 6.51
C TYR A 151 -6.00 12.65 6.36
N ALA A 152 -6.06 11.41 5.86
CA ALA A 152 -7.33 10.66 5.79
C ALA A 152 -7.95 10.36 7.18
N LEU A 153 -7.13 10.30 8.24
CA LEU A 153 -7.61 10.13 9.62
C LEU A 153 -8.13 11.44 10.23
N ARG A 154 -7.67 12.59 9.72
CA ARG A 154 -8.11 13.93 10.14
C ARG A 154 -9.28 14.44 9.30
N ASN A 155 -9.22 14.23 8.00
CA ASN A 155 -10.26 14.50 7.02
C ASN A 155 -10.97 13.18 6.69
N ILE A 156 -11.88 12.77 7.58
CA ILE A 156 -12.55 11.46 7.54
C ILE A 156 -13.29 11.18 6.23
N TRP A 157 -13.76 12.22 5.54
CA TRP A 157 -14.48 12.11 4.26
C TRP A 157 -13.55 11.73 3.10
N GLN A 158 -12.24 11.90 3.25
CA GLN A 158 -11.21 11.46 2.31
C GLN A 158 -10.80 10.00 2.55
N ALA A 159 -11.73 9.13 2.94
CA ALA A 159 -11.49 7.70 3.14
C ALA A 159 -10.83 7.03 1.91
N ASN A 160 -11.12 7.55 0.71
CA ASN A 160 -10.44 7.17 -0.54
C ASN A 160 -8.90 7.22 -0.44
N ASP A 161 -8.35 8.22 0.26
CA ASP A 161 -6.91 8.37 0.45
C ASP A 161 -6.34 7.20 1.26
N ALA A 162 -6.96 6.83 2.39
CA ALA A 162 -6.54 5.69 3.22
C ALA A 162 -6.62 4.36 2.46
N TRP A 163 -7.74 4.13 1.75
CA TRP A 163 -7.96 2.92 0.97
C TRP A 163 -7.05 2.82 -0.26
N THR A 164 -6.56 3.95 -0.78
CA THR A 164 -5.53 3.97 -1.83
C THR A 164 -4.29 3.19 -1.40
N PHE A 165 -3.76 3.46 -0.20
CA PHE A 165 -2.58 2.77 0.30
C PHE A 165 -2.86 1.28 0.56
N ALA A 166 -3.99 0.95 1.17
CA ALA A 166 -4.37 -0.43 1.45
C ALA A 166 -4.46 -1.27 0.15
N LEU A 167 -5.23 -0.79 -0.83
CA LEU A 167 -5.41 -1.48 -2.10
C LEU A 167 -4.10 -1.57 -2.89
N ALA A 168 -3.25 -0.54 -2.88
CA ALA A 168 -1.97 -0.59 -3.57
C ALA A 168 -1.10 -1.76 -3.08
N VAL A 169 -0.99 -1.98 -1.76
CA VAL A 169 -0.23 -3.14 -1.25
C VAL A 169 -0.87 -4.45 -1.60
N LEU A 170 -2.18 -4.55 -1.42
CA LEU A 170 -2.89 -5.80 -1.66
C LEU A 170 -2.75 -6.20 -3.14
N LEU A 171 -2.86 -5.24 -4.07
CA LEU A 171 -2.54 -5.45 -5.48
C LEU A 171 -1.12 -5.98 -5.65
N ILE A 172 -0.13 -5.36 -5.01
CA ILE A 172 1.27 -5.78 -5.13
C ILE A 172 1.48 -7.21 -4.64
N VAL A 173 0.92 -7.56 -3.49
CA VAL A 173 1.03 -8.89 -2.90
C VAL A 173 0.35 -9.94 -3.77
N GLU A 174 -0.83 -9.65 -4.31
CA GLU A 174 -1.57 -10.61 -5.11
C GLU A 174 -0.97 -10.79 -6.52
N VAL A 175 -0.27 -9.78 -7.05
CA VAL A 175 0.63 -9.93 -8.21
C VAL A 175 1.75 -10.91 -7.89
N GLU A 176 2.51 -10.72 -6.80
CA GLU A 176 3.60 -11.62 -6.43
C GLU A 176 3.12 -13.06 -6.18
N ARG A 177 1.90 -13.22 -5.64
CA ARG A 177 1.26 -14.52 -5.41
C ARG A 177 0.61 -15.13 -6.64
N LYS A 178 0.52 -14.38 -7.74
CA LYS A 178 -0.08 -14.82 -9.01
C LYS A 178 -1.55 -15.27 -8.86
N ARG A 179 -2.28 -14.71 -7.89
CA ARG A 179 -3.68 -15.06 -7.59
C ARG A 179 -4.64 -14.22 -8.42
N LEU A 180 -4.79 -14.60 -9.69
CA LEU A 180 -5.52 -13.81 -10.68
C LEU A 180 -6.97 -13.43 -10.28
N PRO A 181 -7.80 -14.30 -9.68
CA PRO A 181 -9.16 -13.93 -9.30
C PRO A 181 -9.21 -12.81 -8.26
N VAL A 182 -8.33 -12.88 -7.24
CA VAL A 182 -8.25 -11.86 -6.19
C VAL A 182 -7.71 -10.56 -6.76
N LEU A 183 -6.69 -10.64 -7.62
CA LEU A 183 -6.14 -9.48 -8.32
C LEU A 183 -7.19 -8.79 -9.21
N CYS A 184 -8.03 -9.56 -9.91
CA CYS A 184 -9.15 -9.05 -10.70
C CYS A 184 -10.17 -8.30 -9.83
N LEU A 185 -10.58 -8.90 -8.72
CA LEU A 185 -11.48 -8.26 -7.76
C LEU A 185 -10.89 -6.94 -7.23
N LEU A 186 -9.64 -6.96 -6.75
CA LEU A 186 -8.96 -5.77 -6.23
C LEU A 186 -8.74 -4.70 -7.31
N GLY A 187 -8.45 -5.09 -8.55
CA GLY A 187 -8.34 -4.20 -9.69
C GLY A 187 -9.66 -3.51 -10.03
N VAL A 188 -10.78 -4.24 -9.99
CA VAL A 188 -12.13 -3.67 -10.17
C VAL A 188 -12.48 -2.71 -9.03
N LEU A 189 -12.25 -3.09 -7.77
CA LEU A 189 -12.49 -2.21 -6.62
C LEU A 189 -11.66 -0.92 -6.70
N SER A 190 -10.43 -1.04 -7.20
CA SER A 190 -9.49 0.08 -7.34
C SER A 190 -10.01 1.18 -8.28
N VAL A 191 -10.77 0.82 -9.32
CA VAL A 191 -11.42 1.77 -10.24
C VAL A 191 -12.34 2.74 -9.49
N PHE A 192 -13.02 2.27 -8.45
CA PHE A 192 -14.00 3.04 -7.69
C PHE A 192 -13.43 3.75 -6.46
N VAL A 193 -12.13 3.63 -6.18
CA VAL A 193 -11.46 4.30 -5.06
C VAL A 193 -10.61 5.46 -5.55
N ARG A 194 -9.71 5.22 -6.51
CA ARG A 194 -8.83 6.26 -7.02
C ARG A 194 -8.27 5.96 -8.39
N GLN A 195 -8.22 7.00 -9.22
CA GLN A 195 -7.79 6.96 -10.63
C GLN A 195 -6.40 6.36 -10.85
N ASN A 196 -5.50 6.48 -9.87
CA ASN A 196 -4.11 6.01 -10.01
C ASN A 196 -4.00 4.50 -9.76
N LEU A 197 -4.90 3.90 -8.97
CA LEU A 197 -4.82 2.47 -8.66
C LEU A 197 -5.07 1.55 -9.87
N PRO A 198 -6.01 1.87 -10.80
CA PRO A 198 -6.12 1.16 -12.07
C PRO A 198 -4.81 1.08 -12.85
N ILE A 199 -3.94 2.10 -12.76
CA ILE A 199 -2.61 2.07 -13.41
C ILE A 199 -1.74 0.96 -12.81
N LEU A 200 -1.70 0.87 -11.47
CA LEU A 200 -0.98 -0.19 -10.76
C LEU A 200 -1.53 -1.57 -11.10
N ALA A 201 -2.86 -1.73 -11.08
CA ALA A 201 -3.51 -2.99 -11.42
C ALA A 201 -3.23 -3.39 -12.88
N ALA A 202 -3.34 -2.45 -13.82
CA ALA A 202 -3.05 -2.70 -15.25
C ALA A 202 -1.60 -3.13 -15.48
N ALA A 203 -0.65 -2.41 -14.88
CA ALA A 203 0.77 -2.77 -14.95
C ALA A 203 1.04 -4.14 -14.30
N GLY A 204 0.34 -4.48 -13.21
CA GLY A 204 0.39 -5.79 -12.56
C GLY A 204 -0.14 -6.92 -13.46
N PHE A 205 -1.28 -6.75 -14.13
CA PHE A 205 -1.79 -7.73 -15.09
C PHE A 205 -0.84 -7.94 -16.27
N LEU A 206 -0.28 -6.85 -16.82
CA LEU A 206 0.69 -6.93 -17.90
C LEU A 206 1.96 -7.66 -17.45
N HIS A 207 2.45 -7.36 -16.24
CA HIS A 207 3.57 -8.07 -15.63
C HIS A 207 3.31 -9.58 -15.52
N LEU A 208 2.13 -9.98 -15.03
CA LEU A 208 1.75 -11.39 -14.94
C LEU A 208 1.61 -12.04 -16.32
N ALA A 209 1.05 -11.35 -17.31
CA ALA A 209 0.94 -11.84 -18.67
C ALA A 209 2.33 -12.16 -19.27
N ILE A 210 3.29 -11.25 -19.08
CA ILE A 210 4.67 -11.43 -19.53
C ILE A 210 5.34 -12.62 -18.80
N GLN A 211 5.23 -12.68 -17.48
CA GLN A 211 5.87 -13.74 -16.68
C GLN A 211 5.29 -15.13 -16.95
N GLN A 212 3.97 -15.24 -17.05
CA GLN A 212 3.28 -16.51 -17.20
C GLN A 212 3.13 -16.93 -18.66
N LYS A 213 3.39 -16.03 -19.62
CA LYS A 213 3.13 -16.21 -21.05
C LYS A 213 1.68 -16.68 -21.30
N SER A 214 0.73 -16.10 -20.59
CA SER A 214 -0.69 -16.47 -20.63
C SER A 214 -1.57 -15.28 -20.99
N TRP A 215 -2.64 -15.52 -21.74
CA TRP A 215 -3.64 -14.49 -22.10
C TRP A 215 -4.61 -14.18 -20.95
N ARG A 216 -4.73 -15.06 -19.94
CA ARG A 216 -5.72 -14.90 -18.88
C ARG A 216 -5.59 -13.57 -18.10
N PRO A 217 -4.38 -13.10 -17.72
CA PRO A 217 -4.24 -11.77 -17.12
C PRO A 217 -4.65 -10.63 -18.04
N LEU A 218 -4.48 -10.77 -19.36
CA LEU A 218 -4.92 -9.76 -20.35
C LEU A 218 -6.45 -9.72 -20.45
N ALA A 219 -7.13 -10.87 -20.37
CA ALA A 219 -8.59 -10.88 -20.30
C ALA A 219 -9.11 -10.26 -18.99
N ALA A 220 -8.47 -10.52 -17.86
CA ALA A 220 -8.80 -9.85 -16.59
C ALA A 220 -8.57 -8.33 -16.66
N LEU A 221 -7.50 -7.90 -17.32
CA LEU A 221 -7.23 -6.49 -17.63
C LEU A 221 -8.34 -5.90 -18.51
N ALA A 222 -8.80 -6.60 -19.54
CA ALA A 222 -9.89 -6.14 -20.39
C ALA A 222 -11.20 -5.97 -19.61
N VAL A 223 -11.53 -6.89 -18.70
CA VAL A 223 -12.69 -6.75 -17.80
C VAL A 223 -12.55 -5.52 -16.92
N MET A 224 -11.40 -5.33 -16.27
CA MET A 224 -11.15 -4.13 -15.46
C MET A 224 -11.24 -2.85 -16.30
N GLY A 225 -10.70 -2.87 -17.53
CA GLY A 225 -10.76 -1.75 -18.46
C GLY A 225 -12.20 -1.40 -18.87
N ALA A 226 -13.04 -2.40 -19.15
CA ALA A 226 -14.46 -2.20 -19.44
C ALA A 226 -15.20 -1.54 -18.26
N VAL A 227 -14.91 -1.99 -17.02
CA VAL A 227 -15.46 -1.36 -15.81
C VAL A 227 -14.94 0.07 -15.63
N GLY A 228 -13.65 0.31 -15.91
CA GLY A 228 -13.04 1.64 -15.89
C GLY A 228 -13.72 2.61 -16.86
N ILE A 229 -13.95 2.17 -18.10
CA ILE A 229 -14.66 2.96 -19.11
C ILE A 229 -16.09 3.24 -18.65
N ALA A 230 -16.80 2.24 -18.13
CA ALA A 230 -18.15 2.46 -17.60
C ALA A 230 -18.16 3.49 -16.46
N ASN A 231 -17.22 3.42 -15.50
CA ASN A 231 -17.11 4.39 -14.41
C ASN A 231 -16.76 5.82 -14.87
N ILE A 232 -16.19 5.96 -16.06
CA ILE A 232 -15.90 7.25 -16.69
C ILE A 232 -17.12 7.80 -17.42
N VAL A 233 -17.84 6.95 -18.16
CA VAL A 233 -18.93 7.38 -19.05
C VAL A 233 -20.26 7.57 -18.30
N LEU A 234 -20.48 6.83 -17.21
CA LEU A 234 -21.75 6.85 -16.48
C LEU A 234 -22.04 8.15 -15.71
N PRO A 235 -21.07 8.83 -15.05
CA PRO A 235 -21.32 10.13 -14.44
C PRO A 235 -21.53 11.21 -15.49
N ASP A 236 -22.53 12.07 -15.30
CA ASP A 236 -22.77 13.20 -16.18
C ASP A 236 -21.52 14.10 -16.28
N GLY A 237 -21.05 14.32 -17.50
CA GLY A 237 -19.86 15.11 -17.77
C GLY A 237 -18.53 14.40 -17.47
N GLY A 238 -18.52 13.07 -17.29
CA GLY A 238 -17.30 12.30 -17.07
C GLY A 238 -16.26 12.40 -18.19
N GLU A 239 -16.71 12.45 -19.45
CA GLU A 239 -15.83 12.71 -20.60
C GLU A 239 -15.18 14.10 -20.53
N LYS A 240 -15.97 15.13 -20.21
CA LYS A 240 -15.49 16.50 -20.03
C LYS A 240 -14.53 16.65 -18.85
N ALA A 241 -14.72 15.86 -17.79
CA ALA A 241 -13.80 15.85 -16.66
C ALA A 241 -12.43 15.25 -17.02
N ILE A 242 -12.40 14.22 -17.87
CA ILE A 242 -11.16 13.70 -18.44
C ILE A 242 -10.52 14.74 -19.35
N GLU A 243 -11.31 15.35 -20.23
CA GLU A 243 -10.82 16.39 -21.13
C GLU A 243 -10.22 17.57 -20.35
N ALA A 244 -10.86 18.01 -19.28
CA ALA A 244 -10.33 19.05 -18.40
C ALA A 244 -9.04 18.62 -17.66
N HIS A 245 -8.87 17.35 -17.33
CA HIS A 245 -7.65 16.84 -16.68
C HIS A 245 -6.51 16.54 -17.66
N LEU A 246 -6.81 16.17 -18.91
CA LEU A 246 -5.83 15.83 -19.94
C LEU A 246 -5.46 17.02 -20.83
N PHE A 247 -6.40 17.92 -21.05
CA PHE A 247 -6.33 18.98 -22.06
C PHE A 247 -6.80 20.35 -21.55
N GLY A 248 -7.16 20.48 -20.26
CA GLY A 248 -7.54 21.76 -19.68
C GLY A 248 -6.46 22.82 -19.94
N ASP A 249 -6.88 23.97 -20.48
CA ASP A 249 -6.07 25.09 -20.98
C ASP A 249 -4.58 24.97 -20.66
N LEU A 250 -3.88 24.19 -21.50
CA LEU A 250 -2.42 24.05 -21.60
C LEU A 250 -1.67 24.12 -20.27
N ILE A 251 -1.26 22.95 -19.75
CA ILE A 251 -0.13 22.74 -18.81
C ILE A 251 0.73 24.01 -18.73
N ARG A 252 0.38 24.91 -17.81
CA ARG A 252 1.11 26.17 -17.71
C ARG A 252 2.46 25.80 -17.14
N VAL A 253 3.49 26.10 -17.92
CA VAL A 253 4.88 25.71 -17.65
C VAL A 253 5.32 26.22 -16.27
N SER A 254 4.75 27.34 -15.79
CA SER A 254 5.00 27.94 -14.49
C SER A 254 4.77 27.00 -13.31
N GLY A 255 3.55 26.49 -13.11
CA GLY A 255 3.25 25.65 -11.95
C GLY A 255 3.78 24.23 -12.11
N THR A 256 4.05 23.79 -13.34
CA THR A 256 4.79 22.54 -13.59
C THR A 256 6.21 22.63 -13.02
N LEU A 257 6.91 23.75 -13.25
CA LEU A 257 8.26 23.98 -12.71
C LEU A 257 8.24 24.12 -11.19
N GLU A 258 7.27 24.84 -10.62
CA GLU A 258 7.12 24.94 -9.16
C GLU A 258 6.89 23.55 -8.53
N ALA A 259 6.02 22.74 -9.13
CA ALA A 259 5.72 21.40 -8.65
C ALA A 259 6.92 20.46 -8.68
N LEU A 260 7.82 20.62 -9.65
CA LEU A 260 9.06 19.84 -9.74
C LEU A 260 9.97 20.05 -8.53
N HIS A 261 9.93 21.21 -7.85
CA HIS A 261 10.67 21.41 -6.61
C HIS A 261 10.23 20.46 -5.48
N TYR A 262 8.99 19.98 -5.50
CA TYR A 262 8.51 19.01 -4.52
C TYR A 262 9.07 17.60 -4.75
N VAL A 263 9.50 17.25 -5.96
CA VAL A 263 10.00 15.90 -6.24
C VAL A 263 11.30 15.62 -5.47
N PRO A 264 12.38 16.43 -5.60
CA PRO A 264 13.59 16.24 -4.79
C PRO A 264 13.30 16.34 -3.31
N LEU A 265 12.42 17.26 -2.90
CA LEU A 265 12.01 17.42 -1.52
C LEU A 265 11.45 16.09 -1.01
N LEU A 266 10.38 15.58 -1.61
CA LEU A 266 9.72 14.37 -1.17
C LEU A 266 10.56 13.10 -1.37
N SER A 267 11.44 13.06 -2.37
CA SER A 267 12.33 11.93 -2.63
C SER A 267 13.62 11.97 -1.80
N PHE A 268 13.94 13.08 -1.13
CA PHE A 268 15.19 13.26 -0.37
C PHE A 268 15.49 12.16 0.65
N PRO A 269 14.51 11.65 1.44
CA PRO A 269 14.75 10.53 2.36
C PRO A 269 15.21 9.25 1.64
N PHE A 270 14.92 9.14 0.34
CA PHE A 270 15.25 8.00 -0.50
C PHE A 270 16.49 8.23 -1.36
N LEU A 271 17.08 9.43 -1.37
CA LEU A 271 18.24 9.75 -2.21
C LEU A 271 19.40 8.75 -2.07
N PRO A 272 19.77 8.30 -0.85
CA PRO A 272 20.82 7.30 -0.70
C PRO A 272 20.51 5.95 -1.39
N LEU A 273 19.24 5.62 -1.62
CA LEU A 273 18.85 4.38 -2.32
C LEU A 273 19.16 4.46 -3.81
N PHE A 274 18.89 5.61 -4.43
CA PHE A 274 19.12 5.79 -5.87
C PHE A 274 20.62 5.67 -6.23
N LEU A 275 21.52 5.83 -5.24
CA LEU A 275 22.96 5.64 -5.43
C LEU A 275 23.40 4.17 -5.36
N LEU A 276 22.55 3.26 -4.88
CA LEU A 276 22.90 1.85 -4.72
C LEU A 276 22.58 1.04 -5.99
N PRO A 277 23.54 0.31 -6.59
CA PRO A 277 23.28 -0.52 -7.78
C PRO A 277 22.18 -1.59 -7.56
N ARG A 278 22.07 -2.09 -6.32
CA ARG A 278 21.05 -3.07 -5.93
C ARG A 278 19.63 -2.50 -6.01
N PHE A 279 19.45 -1.19 -5.77
CA PHE A 279 18.17 -0.52 -5.93
C PHE A 279 17.69 -0.61 -7.38
N TRP A 280 18.55 -0.27 -8.36
CA TRP A 280 18.18 -0.30 -9.78
C TRP A 280 17.85 -1.71 -10.29
N LYS A 281 18.53 -2.72 -9.77
CA LYS A 281 18.19 -4.13 -10.05
C LYS A 281 16.79 -4.49 -9.54
N LEU A 282 16.42 -4.00 -8.35
CA LEU A 282 15.08 -4.17 -7.79
C LEU A 282 14.04 -3.35 -8.55
N ALA A 283 14.33 -2.09 -8.87
CA ALA A 283 13.44 -1.22 -9.65
C ALA A 283 13.11 -1.83 -11.02
N ARG A 284 14.09 -2.47 -11.67
CA ARG A 284 13.86 -3.23 -12.92
C ARG A 284 12.98 -4.46 -12.72
N ARG A 285 13.18 -5.20 -11.62
CA ARG A 285 12.33 -6.35 -11.27
C ARG A 285 10.88 -5.92 -11.02
N TYR A 286 10.70 -4.80 -10.33
CA TYR A 286 9.41 -4.22 -9.98
C TYR A 286 9.07 -3.02 -10.88
N TRP A 287 9.35 -3.11 -12.18
CA TRP A 287 9.16 -1.98 -13.11
C TRP A 287 7.71 -1.49 -13.14
N TRP A 288 6.75 -2.38 -12.95
CA TRP A 288 5.31 -2.08 -12.96
C TRP A 288 4.89 -1.24 -11.74
N VAL A 289 5.55 -1.46 -10.60
CA VAL A 289 5.43 -0.60 -9.41
C VAL A 289 6.03 0.77 -9.69
N MET A 290 7.22 0.81 -10.29
CA MET A 290 7.88 2.06 -10.66
C MET A 290 7.04 2.87 -11.66
N ALA A 291 6.38 2.21 -12.61
CA ALA A 291 5.47 2.84 -13.56
C ALA A 291 4.29 3.52 -12.85
N PHE A 292 3.67 2.86 -11.87
CA PHE A 292 2.64 3.46 -11.03
C PHE A 292 3.17 4.68 -10.24
N SER A 293 4.35 4.55 -9.61
CA SER A 293 4.96 5.65 -8.86
C SER A 293 5.24 6.85 -9.76
N MET A 294 5.80 6.63 -10.96
CA MET A 294 6.06 7.70 -11.93
C MET A 294 4.76 8.33 -12.43
N ALA A 295 3.76 7.54 -12.81
CA ALA A 295 2.48 8.05 -13.27
C ALA A 295 1.80 8.92 -12.20
N THR A 296 1.85 8.50 -10.94
CA THR A 296 1.27 9.26 -9.81
C THR A 296 2.00 10.58 -9.58
N ILE A 297 3.34 10.59 -9.67
CA ILE A 297 4.12 11.83 -9.55
C ILE A 297 3.83 12.77 -10.73
N ILE A 298 3.88 12.25 -11.97
CA ILE A 298 3.62 13.04 -13.17
C ILE A 298 2.22 13.64 -13.12
N GLN A 299 1.20 12.84 -12.79
CA GLN A 299 -0.17 13.34 -12.67
C GLN A 299 -0.28 14.47 -11.65
N ALA A 300 0.36 14.34 -10.48
CA ALA A 300 0.35 15.39 -9.47
C ALA A 300 1.01 16.68 -9.95
N ILE A 301 2.11 16.59 -10.72
CA ILE A 301 2.78 17.74 -11.34
C ILE A 301 1.85 18.42 -12.35
N LEU A 302 1.18 17.65 -13.20
CA LEU A 302 0.31 18.17 -14.24
C LEU A 302 -0.90 18.93 -13.68
N VAL A 303 -1.37 18.57 -12.49
CA VAL A 303 -2.53 19.23 -11.83
C VAL A 303 -2.12 20.23 -10.74
N ALA A 304 -0.83 20.55 -10.62
CA ALA A 304 -0.32 21.27 -9.47
C ALA A 304 -0.87 22.69 -9.33
N GLU A 305 -1.11 23.38 -10.45
CA GLU A 305 -1.70 24.72 -10.45
C GLU A 305 -3.15 24.72 -9.96
N VAL A 306 -3.90 23.65 -10.25
CA VAL A 306 -5.31 23.53 -9.84
C VAL A 306 -5.41 23.18 -8.36
N GLY A 307 -4.55 22.29 -7.89
CA GLY A 307 -4.58 21.80 -6.51
C GLY A 307 -3.79 22.66 -5.51
N GLY A 308 -2.90 23.53 -5.98
CA GLY A 308 -1.93 24.21 -5.14
C GLY A 308 -0.88 23.25 -4.55
N PRO A 309 0.07 23.80 -3.76
CA PRO A 309 1.25 23.07 -3.31
C PRO A 309 0.92 21.91 -2.36
N TYR A 310 -0.03 22.11 -1.45
CA TYR A 310 -0.42 21.09 -0.47
C TYR A 310 -1.11 19.88 -1.13
N ASN A 311 -2.03 20.12 -2.08
CA ASN A 311 -2.69 19.02 -2.78
C ASN A 311 -1.72 18.29 -3.71
N THR A 312 -0.80 19.02 -4.36
CA THR A 312 0.26 18.43 -5.18
C THR A 312 1.09 17.43 -4.38
N GLN A 313 1.59 17.85 -3.21
CA GLN A 313 2.33 16.96 -2.32
C GLN A 313 1.46 15.77 -1.88
N ARG A 314 0.19 16.00 -1.50
CA ARG A 314 -0.75 14.95 -1.12
C ARG A 314 -0.89 13.89 -2.23
N LEU A 315 -1.01 14.32 -3.48
CA LEU A 315 -1.19 13.45 -4.65
C LEU A 315 0.09 12.69 -5.04
N MET A 316 1.29 13.24 -4.76
CA MET A 316 2.56 12.55 -5.03
C MET A 316 2.84 11.41 -4.04
N MET A 317 2.35 11.48 -2.81
CA MET A 317 2.77 10.58 -1.73
C MET A 317 2.40 9.11 -1.91
N PRO A 318 1.25 8.73 -2.50
CA PRO A 318 0.98 7.33 -2.84
C PRO A 318 2.11 6.70 -3.67
N ALA A 319 2.78 7.46 -4.55
CA ALA A 319 3.93 6.99 -5.32
C ALA A 319 5.12 6.63 -4.43
N LEU A 320 5.39 7.46 -3.44
CA LEU A 320 6.54 7.35 -2.54
C LEU A 320 6.32 6.30 -1.48
N TRP A 321 5.07 6.07 -1.10
CA TRP A 321 4.76 5.07 -0.12
C TRP A 321 5.16 3.67 -0.59
N VAL A 322 4.96 3.38 -1.87
CA VAL A 322 5.41 2.12 -2.46
C VAL A 322 6.94 2.03 -2.54
N MET A 323 7.65 3.16 -2.60
CA MET A 323 9.12 3.18 -2.52
C MET A 323 9.65 2.63 -1.19
N PHE A 324 8.88 2.69 -0.10
CA PHE A 324 9.26 2.06 1.16
C PHE A 324 9.36 0.52 1.05
N LEU A 325 8.60 -0.13 0.15
CA LEU A 325 8.81 -1.55 -0.13
C LEU A 325 10.21 -1.81 -0.70
N LEU A 326 10.65 -0.95 -1.62
CA LEU A 326 11.98 -1.04 -2.22
C LEU A 326 13.10 -0.68 -1.25
N VAL A 327 12.87 0.22 -0.28
CA VAL A 327 13.82 0.53 0.80
C VAL A 327 14.18 -0.73 1.57
N GLY A 328 13.16 -1.43 2.09
CA GLY A 328 13.37 -2.62 2.90
C GLY A 328 14.10 -3.73 2.13
N GLN A 329 13.73 -3.94 0.86
CA GLN A 329 14.42 -4.88 -0.02
C GLN A 329 15.85 -4.49 -0.33
N THR A 330 16.10 -3.20 -0.54
CA THR A 330 17.45 -2.69 -0.82
C THR A 330 18.33 -2.81 0.42
N ALA A 331 17.79 -2.55 1.62
CA ALA A 331 18.50 -2.71 2.88
C ALA A 331 18.92 -4.17 3.11
N ARG A 332 17.98 -5.12 2.98
CA ARG A 332 18.28 -6.57 3.00
C ARG A 332 19.29 -6.96 1.92
N ALA A 333 19.06 -6.43 0.72
CA ALA A 333 19.93 -6.41 -0.44
C ALA A 333 21.40 -6.15 -0.08
N THR A 334 21.59 -5.04 0.62
CA THR A 334 22.86 -4.32 0.71
C THR A 334 23.66 -4.72 1.94
N PHE A 335 22.98 -4.88 3.08
CA PHE A 335 23.61 -5.02 4.37
C PHE A 335 23.41 -6.44 4.92
N PRO A 336 24.50 -7.19 5.19
CA PRO A 336 24.40 -8.58 5.66
C PRO A 336 23.95 -8.69 7.11
N ARG A 337 24.23 -7.67 7.95
CA ARG A 337 23.92 -7.71 9.39
C ARG A 337 22.60 -6.97 9.70
N PRO A 338 21.71 -7.54 10.55
CA PRO A 338 20.46 -6.88 10.94
C PRO A 338 20.65 -5.48 11.54
N SER A 339 21.70 -5.26 12.35
CA SER A 339 21.99 -3.95 12.93
C SER A 339 22.30 -2.89 11.87
N GLN A 340 22.99 -3.27 10.79
CA GLN A 340 23.27 -2.38 9.65
C GLN A 340 22.01 -2.09 8.85
N GLN A 341 21.14 -3.09 8.67
CA GLN A 341 19.84 -2.90 8.01
C GLN A 341 18.95 -1.92 8.80
N LEU A 342 18.92 -2.03 10.13
CA LEU A 342 18.17 -1.11 11.01
C LEU A 342 18.80 0.29 11.06
N ALA A 343 20.13 0.39 11.17
CA ALA A 343 20.83 1.69 11.10
C ALA A 343 20.56 2.38 9.75
N TYR A 344 20.44 1.60 8.67
CA TYR A 344 20.06 2.14 7.37
C TYR A 344 18.63 2.70 7.35
N LEU A 345 17.68 2.08 8.06
CA LEU A 345 16.33 2.65 8.22
C LEU A 345 16.29 3.90 9.11
N ALA A 346 17.23 4.02 10.05
CA ALA A 346 17.34 5.20 10.91
C ALA A 346 17.64 6.47 10.10
N LEU A 347 18.32 6.38 8.96
CA LEU A 347 18.65 7.54 8.13
C LEU A 347 17.40 8.23 7.53
N PRO A 348 16.52 7.56 6.77
CA PRO A 348 15.27 8.17 6.32
C PRO A 348 14.34 8.57 7.48
N ALA A 349 14.41 7.88 8.62
CA ALA A 349 13.69 8.30 9.83
C ALA A 349 14.20 9.63 10.40
N LEU A 350 15.52 9.80 10.53
CA LEU A 350 16.16 11.03 10.98
C LEU A 350 15.89 12.19 10.03
N VAL A 351 15.89 11.94 8.72
CA VAL A 351 15.52 12.93 7.69
C VAL A 351 14.05 13.30 7.78
N ALA A 352 13.15 12.34 8.04
CA ALA A 352 11.74 12.63 8.28
C ALA A 352 11.59 13.49 9.56
N ILE A 353 12.29 13.16 10.64
CA ILE A 353 12.29 13.95 11.90
C ILE A 353 12.81 15.36 11.67
N SER A 354 13.92 15.54 10.96
CA SER A 354 14.51 16.88 10.78
C SER A 354 13.56 17.83 10.04
N ARG A 355 12.75 17.31 9.12
CA ARG A 355 11.67 18.09 8.50
C ARG A 355 10.50 18.40 9.41
N LEU A 356 10.15 17.46 10.29
CA LEU A 356 9.13 17.69 11.31
C LEU A 356 9.56 18.75 12.33
N LEU A 357 10.87 18.91 12.55
CA LEU A 357 11.45 19.92 13.44
C LEU A 357 11.49 21.33 12.83
N ALA A 358 11.20 21.49 11.54
CA ALA A 358 11.13 22.80 10.90
C ALA A 358 9.99 23.66 11.53
N PRO A 359 10.23 24.96 11.80
CA PRO A 359 9.32 25.83 12.57
C PRO A 359 7.92 25.99 11.98
N ASP A 360 7.78 25.94 10.66
CA ASP A 360 6.54 26.31 9.95
C ASP A 360 5.58 25.13 9.69
N SER A 361 5.77 24.01 10.38
CA SER A 361 5.14 22.76 10.02
C SER A 361 3.94 22.45 10.96
N VAL A 362 2.73 22.25 10.39
CA VAL A 362 1.45 21.73 10.97
C VAL A 362 1.58 20.31 11.59
N TRP A 363 2.78 19.98 12.05
CA TRP A 363 3.32 18.63 12.15
C TRP A 363 3.84 18.32 13.56
N HIS A 364 3.47 19.12 14.56
CA HIS A 364 3.93 18.99 15.94
C HIS A 364 3.70 17.58 16.54
N GLU A 365 2.55 16.95 16.26
CA GLU A 365 2.24 15.59 16.75
C GLU A 365 3.08 14.48 16.10
N HIS A 366 3.61 14.70 14.91
CA HIS A 366 4.47 13.71 14.24
C HIS A 366 5.84 13.62 14.92
N ARG A 367 6.29 14.66 15.63
CA ARG A 367 7.57 14.66 16.38
C ARG A 367 7.60 13.58 17.45
N ILE A 368 6.50 13.42 18.19
CA ILE A 368 6.41 12.46 19.31
C ILE A 368 6.36 11.02 18.78
N LEU A 369 5.61 10.76 17.72
CA LEU A 369 5.44 9.40 17.17
C LEU A 369 6.65 8.90 16.39
N VAL A 370 7.34 9.77 15.64
CA VAL A 370 8.59 9.37 14.97
C VAL A 370 9.70 9.22 16.01
N GLY A 371 9.73 10.06 17.06
CA GLY A 371 10.59 9.87 18.23
C GLY A 371 10.34 8.55 18.96
N ALA A 372 9.08 8.18 19.19
CA ALA A 372 8.70 6.90 19.80
C ALA A 372 9.02 5.70 18.90
N GLY A 373 8.77 5.80 17.58
CA GLY A 373 9.15 4.77 16.61
C GLY A 373 10.66 4.55 16.55
N MET A 374 11.45 5.62 16.66
CA MET A 374 12.90 5.54 16.74
C MET A 374 13.39 5.00 18.08
N ALA A 375 12.74 5.33 19.21
CA ALA A 375 13.04 4.74 20.51
C ALA A 375 12.80 3.22 20.46
N ILE A 376 11.69 2.77 19.86
CA ILE A 376 11.39 1.35 19.66
C ILE A 376 12.46 0.70 18.76
N LEU A 377 12.80 1.30 17.62
CA LEU A 377 13.82 0.77 16.71
C LEU A 377 15.21 0.71 17.36
N THR A 378 15.54 1.70 18.18
CA THR A 378 16.80 1.76 18.93
C THR A 378 16.82 0.69 20.02
N CYS A 379 15.71 0.50 20.76
CA CYS A 379 15.57 -0.60 21.72
C CYS A 379 15.71 -1.97 21.03
N PHE A 380 15.15 -2.16 19.83
CA PHE A 380 15.30 -3.40 19.06
C PHE A 380 16.71 -3.60 18.48
N ALA A 381 17.41 -2.53 18.09
CA ALA A 381 18.79 -2.57 17.62
C ALA A 381 19.79 -2.82 18.75
N LEU A 382 19.47 -2.38 19.97
CA LEU A 382 20.28 -2.55 21.18
C LEU A 382 19.99 -3.85 21.93
N LEU A 383 18.86 -4.53 21.66
CA LEU A 383 18.64 -5.88 22.18
C LEU A 383 19.75 -6.77 21.64
N PRO A 384 20.62 -7.33 22.50
CA PRO A 384 21.68 -8.20 22.05
C PRO A 384 21.04 -9.33 21.26
N SER A 385 21.43 -9.43 19.98
CA SER A 385 21.23 -10.63 19.19
C SER A 385 21.66 -11.79 20.07
N ARG A 386 20.70 -12.54 20.62
CA ARG A 386 20.96 -13.85 21.23
C ARG A 386 21.30 -14.83 20.09
N SER A 387 22.34 -14.49 19.31
CA SER A 387 23.06 -15.40 18.46
C SER A 387 23.88 -16.28 19.39
N SER A 388 23.38 -17.50 19.58
CA SER A 388 24.09 -18.65 20.13
C SER A 388 24.80 -18.40 21.47
N VAL A 389 24.08 -18.64 22.57
CA VAL A 389 24.71 -19.43 23.63
C VAL A 389 25.16 -20.71 22.93
N GLY A 390 26.49 -20.85 22.76
CA GLY A 390 27.08 -21.99 22.08
C GLY A 390 26.61 -23.25 22.78
N LEU A 391 25.69 -23.98 22.14
CA LEU A 391 25.55 -25.39 22.45
C LEU A 391 26.92 -26.01 22.20
N PRO A 392 27.55 -26.64 23.21
CA PRO A 392 28.85 -27.24 23.06
C PRO A 392 28.80 -28.20 21.87
N LYS A 393 29.73 -28.03 20.93
CA LYS A 393 29.92 -28.97 19.82
C LYS A 393 30.16 -30.34 20.45
N GLN A 394 29.17 -31.24 20.37
CA GLN A 394 29.42 -32.64 20.66
C GLN A 394 30.46 -33.13 19.66
N PRO A 395 31.56 -33.75 20.12
CA PRO A 395 32.53 -34.36 19.22
C PRO A 395 31.87 -35.55 18.54
N MET A 396 31.70 -35.49 17.21
CA MET A 396 31.43 -36.68 16.42
C MET A 396 32.72 -37.49 16.30
N SER A 397 32.93 -38.42 17.22
CA SER A 397 33.77 -39.60 16.99
C SER A 397 32.96 -40.63 16.20
N GLY A 398 33.43 -41.04 15.03
CA GLY A 398 32.72 -42.08 14.28
C GLY A 398 33.26 -42.35 12.89
N THR A 399 34.55 -42.62 12.79
CA THR A 399 35.17 -43.32 11.66
C THR A 399 34.51 -44.69 11.51
N ILE A 400 33.77 -44.92 10.41
CA ILE A 400 33.53 -46.27 9.90
C ILE A 400 33.81 -46.28 8.40
N SER A 401 34.89 -46.99 8.09
CA SER A 401 35.37 -47.35 6.77
C SER A 401 34.55 -48.48 6.13
N SER A 402 34.60 -48.50 4.80
CA SER A 402 34.47 -49.67 3.90
C SER A 402 33.17 -50.47 3.89
N ARG A 403 32.47 -50.43 2.75
CA ARG A 403 32.42 -51.60 1.84
C ARG A 403 31.85 -51.23 0.47
N ARG A 404 32.68 -51.48 -0.55
CA ARG A 404 32.31 -51.84 -1.92
C ARG A 404 31.17 -52.85 -1.91
N ASN A 405 30.22 -52.69 -2.84
CA ASN A 405 29.59 -53.79 -3.55
C ASN A 405 29.22 -53.28 -4.94
N ASP A 406 30.12 -53.55 -5.88
CA ASP A 406 29.79 -53.74 -7.28
C ASP A 406 28.94 -55.02 -7.36
N ALA A 407 27.77 -54.95 -7.98
CA ALA A 407 27.06 -56.12 -8.50
C ALA A 407 26.14 -55.68 -9.64
N GLU A 408 26.43 -56.25 -10.80
CA GLU A 408 25.65 -56.32 -12.02
C GLU A 408 24.24 -56.92 -11.80
N ASN A 409 23.38 -56.69 -12.82
CA ASN A 409 22.10 -57.32 -13.20
C ASN A 409 21.04 -56.22 -13.37
N GLY A 410 20.34 -56.01 -14.48
CA GLY A 410 20.02 -56.83 -15.64
C GLY A 410 18.58 -56.44 -16.05
N ASP A 411 18.36 -56.22 -17.35
CA ASP A 411 17.08 -56.18 -18.09
C ASP A 411 15.82 -55.54 -17.48
N LEU A 412 15.47 -54.33 -17.98
CA LEU A 412 14.25 -54.01 -18.77
C LEU A 412 14.14 -52.50 -19.04
#